data_AF-A0A0L0LKR5-F1
#
_entry.id   AF-A0A0L0LKR5-F1
#
_cell.length_a   1.000
_cell.length_b   1.000
_cell.length_c   1.000
_cell.angle_alpha   90.00
_cell.angle_beta   90.00
_cell.angle_gamma   90.00
#
_symmetry.space_group_name_H-M   'P 1'
#
loop_
_entity.id
_entity.type
_entity.pdbx_description
1 polymer ?
#
loop_
_entity_poly.entity_id
_entity_poly.type
_entity_poly.pdbx_seq_one_letter_code
_entity_poly.pdbx_strand_id
1 'polypeptide(L)'
;MHGGYRQGAGRKQGFSAKNAEDARRYLSQRVAEEIDTLADVLIDKACKGDIRALQILLDRAWGRPSQEIKLVEKPTEQTMESRERIQKLANILNGVHRPQKEASVQLPL
;
A
#
# COMPACT_ATOMS: atom_id res chain seq x y z
N MET A 1 -24.92 6.39 -26.29
CA MET A 1 -24.03 7.38 -25.63
C MET A 1 -22.60 6.84 -25.67
N HIS A 2 -21.79 7.18 -26.69
CA HIS A 2 -20.41 6.70 -26.84
C HIS A 2 -19.44 7.88 -26.99
N GLY A 3 -19.32 8.69 -25.93
CA GLY A 3 -18.50 9.92 -25.91
C GLY A 3 -17.04 9.74 -25.48
N GLY A 4 -16.50 8.52 -25.50
CA GLY A 4 -15.18 8.22 -24.89
C GLY A 4 -14.13 7.60 -25.81
N TYR A 5 -14.46 7.27 -27.06
CA TYR A 5 -13.58 6.48 -27.95
C TYR A 5 -12.81 7.31 -29.00
N ARG A 6 -12.82 8.64 -28.91
CA ARG A 6 -12.01 9.47 -29.81
C ARG A 6 -10.55 9.47 -29.34
N GLN A 7 -9.60 9.53 -30.27
CA GLN A 7 -8.18 9.65 -29.93
C GLN A 7 -7.97 10.93 -29.09
N GLY A 8 -7.60 10.78 -27.82
CA GLY A 8 -7.52 11.89 -26.85
C GLY A 8 -8.79 12.16 -26.02
N ALA A 9 -9.84 11.34 -26.14
CA ALA A 9 -10.99 11.37 -25.23
C ALA A 9 -10.66 10.64 -23.92
N GLY A 10 -10.79 11.36 -22.80
CA GLY A 10 -10.51 10.85 -21.46
C GLY A 10 -9.71 11.86 -20.63
N ARG A 11 -9.70 11.66 -19.31
CA ARG A 11 -8.82 12.44 -18.42
C ARG A 11 -7.39 12.03 -18.74
N LYS A 12 -6.54 12.99 -19.16
CA LYS A 12 -5.09 12.74 -19.35
C LYS A 12 -4.58 12.02 -18.09
N GLN A 13 -4.01 10.83 -18.26
CA GLN A 13 -3.37 10.14 -17.15
C GLN A 13 -2.41 11.15 -16.48
N GLY A 14 -2.53 11.32 -15.16
CA GLY A 14 -1.63 12.19 -14.42
C GLY A 14 -0.18 11.72 -14.61
N PHE A 15 0.77 12.64 -14.44
CA PHE A 15 2.21 12.35 -14.53
C PHE A 15 2.62 11.11 -13.70
N SER A 16 2.00 10.91 -12.54
CA SER A 16 2.21 9.72 -11.69
C SER A 16 1.73 8.42 -12.32
N ALA A 17 0.57 8.42 -12.98
CA ALA A 17 0.02 7.24 -13.65
C ALA A 17 0.88 6.85 -14.86
N LYS A 18 1.34 7.83 -15.62
CA LYS A 18 2.24 7.62 -16.75
C LYS A 18 3.59 7.04 -16.31
N ASN A 19 4.20 7.62 -15.27
CA ASN A 19 5.47 7.11 -14.73
C ASN A 19 5.33 5.68 -14.18
N ALA A 20 4.19 5.35 -13.58
CA ALA A 20 3.93 3.99 -13.10
C ALA A 20 3.80 2.99 -14.26
N GLU A 21 3.20 3.41 -15.38
CA GLU A 21 3.10 2.60 -16.60
C GLU A 21 4.46 2.39 -17.26
N ASP A 22 5.27 3.46 -17.36
CA ASP A 22 6.63 3.38 -17.89
C ASP A 22 7.54 2.50 -17.02
N ALA A 23 7.43 2.59 -15.69
CA ALA A 23 8.15 1.72 -14.76
C ALA A 23 7.75 0.24 -14.93
N ARG A 24 6.45 -0.05 -15.10
CA ARG A 24 5.98 -1.41 -15.38
C ARG A 24 6.52 -1.95 -16.70
N ARG A 25 6.54 -1.12 -17.75
CA ARG A 25 7.11 -1.49 -19.05
C ARG A 25 8.60 -1.82 -18.92
N TYR A 26 9.36 -0.97 -18.25
CA TYR A 26 10.79 -1.20 -18.04
C TYR A 26 11.04 -2.53 -17.29
N LEU A 27 10.32 -2.78 -16.20
CA LEU A 27 10.42 -4.04 -15.47
C LEU A 27 10.05 -5.24 -16.34
N SER A 28 9.00 -5.15 -17.14
CA SER A 28 8.60 -6.25 -18.03
C SER A 28 9.68 -6.57 -19.07
N GLN A 29 10.34 -5.54 -19.60
CA GLN A 29 11.40 -5.69 -20.58
C GLN A 29 12.64 -6.33 -19.95
N ARG A 30 13.07 -5.84 -18.78
CA ARG A 30 14.20 -6.41 -18.03
C ARG A 30 13.97 -7.87 -17.65
N VAL A 31 12.75 -8.19 -17.21
CA VAL A 31 12.39 -9.59 -16.91
C VAL A 31 12.48 -10.44 -18.18
N ALA A 32 11.95 -9.97 -19.32
CA ALA A 32 12.04 -10.73 -20.57
C ALA A 32 13.49 -10.93 -21.05
N GLU A 33 14.38 -9.96 -20.83
CA GLU A 33 15.81 -10.08 -21.16
C GLU A 33 16.54 -11.10 -20.28
N GLU A 34 16.17 -11.21 -19.01
CA GLU A 34 16.89 -12.02 -18.01
C GLU A 34 16.28 -13.41 -17.78
N ILE A 35 15.02 -13.64 -18.17
CA ILE A 35 14.28 -14.86 -17.80
C ILE A 35 14.90 -16.14 -18.36
N ASP A 36 15.47 -16.09 -19.57
CA ASP A 36 16.09 -17.24 -20.21
C ASP A 36 17.33 -17.69 -19.42
N THR A 37 18.21 -16.74 -19.07
CA THR A 37 19.40 -17.05 -18.25
C THR A 37 19.04 -17.60 -16.87
N LEU A 38 17.96 -17.10 -16.27
CA LEU A 38 17.46 -17.61 -14.98
C LEU A 38 16.89 -19.02 -15.13
N ALA A 39 16.22 -19.32 -16.23
CA ALA A 39 15.70 -20.64 -16.53
C ALA A 39 16.85 -21.65 -16.70
N ASP A 40 17.88 -21.31 -17.47
CA ASP A 40 19.05 -22.17 -17.70
C ASP A 40 19.75 -22.53 -16.39
N VAL A 41 19.99 -21.55 -15.52
CA VAL A 41 20.62 -21.77 -14.20
C VAL A 41 19.74 -22.68 -13.32
N LEU A 42 18.41 -22.53 -13.39
CA LEU A 42 17.50 -23.38 -12.63
C LEU A 42 17.42 -24.80 -13.18
N ILE A 43 17.50 -24.97 -14.50
CA ILE A 43 17.57 -26.29 -15.14
C ILE A 43 18.85 -27.00 -14.71
N ASP A 44 20.00 -26.33 -14.77
CA ASP A 44 21.27 -26.91 -14.34
C ASP A 44 21.24 -27.32 -12.86
N LYS A 45 20.66 -26.48 -11.98
CA LYS A 45 20.48 -26.83 -10.56
C LYS A 45 19.51 -28.00 -10.35
N ALA A 46 18.42 -28.05 -11.10
CA ALA A 46 17.45 -29.14 -11.03
C ALA A 46 18.08 -30.46 -11.50
N CYS A 47 18.87 -30.44 -12.57
CA CYS A 47 19.64 -31.59 -13.05
C CYS A 47 20.65 -32.10 -12.00
N LYS A 48 21.18 -31.21 -11.17
CA LYS A 48 22.05 -31.55 -10.03
C LYS A 48 21.29 -32.07 -8.80
N GLY A 49 19.97 -32.17 -8.87
CA GLY A 49 19.13 -32.71 -7.80
C GLY A 49 18.58 -31.66 -6.82
N ASP A 50 18.67 -30.37 -7.12
CA ASP A 50 18.03 -29.34 -6.31
C ASP A 50 16.50 -29.36 -6.49
N ILE A 51 15.81 -29.95 -5.52
CA ILE A 51 14.34 -30.07 -5.48
C ILE A 51 13.67 -28.69 -5.51
N ARG A 52 14.28 -27.66 -4.91
CA ARG A 52 13.71 -26.31 -4.91
C ARG A 52 13.75 -25.70 -6.30
N ALA A 53 14.85 -25.89 -7.03
CA ALA A 53 14.96 -25.42 -8.41
C ALA A 53 13.92 -26.10 -9.31
N LEU A 54 13.74 -27.41 -9.13
CA LEU A 54 12.70 -28.18 -9.83
C LEU A 54 11.30 -27.63 -9.52
N GLN A 55 10.96 -27.43 -8.23
CA GLN A 55 9.65 -26.88 -7.85
C GLN A 55 9.41 -25.49 -8.45
N ILE A 56 10.42 -24.62 -8.48
CA ILE A 56 10.32 -23.29 -9.09
C ILE A 56 10.08 -23.38 -10.61
N LEU A 57 10.73 -24.32 -11.30
CA LEU A 57 10.51 -24.56 -12.72
C LEU A 57 9.08 -25.05 -12.98
N LEU A 58 8.60 -26.01 -12.19
CA LEU A 58 7.23 -26.53 -12.30
C LEU A 58 6.19 -25.43 -12.02
N ASP A 59 6.37 -24.65 -10.95
CA ASP A 59 5.50 -23.51 -10.60
C ASP A 59 5.41 -22.48 -11.73
N ARG A 60 6.49 -22.28 -12.48
CA ARG A 60 6.53 -21.31 -13.60
C ARG A 60 5.89 -21.87 -14.87
N ALA A 61 6.08 -23.15 -15.16
CA ALA A 61 5.54 -23.77 -16.37
C ALA A 61 4.02 -24.02 -16.28
N TRP A 62 3.52 -24.42 -15.11
CA TRP A 62 2.11 -24.78 -14.92
C TRP A 62 1.33 -23.83 -14.01
N GLY A 63 2.00 -22.83 -13.44
CA GLY A 63 1.42 -21.92 -12.46
C GLY A 63 1.41 -22.50 -11.05
N ARG A 64 1.14 -21.65 -10.06
CA ARG A 64 0.99 -22.08 -8.67
C ARG A 64 -0.44 -22.60 -8.44
N PRO A 65 -0.60 -23.67 -7.66
CA PRO A 65 -1.92 -24.08 -7.21
C PRO A 65 -2.58 -22.93 -6.45
N SER A 66 -3.88 -22.72 -6.67
CA SER A 66 -4.67 -21.69 -5.98
C SER A 66 -4.58 -21.91 -4.48
N GLN A 67 -3.98 -20.95 -3.77
CA GLN A 67 -3.93 -20.99 -2.31
C GLN A 67 -5.19 -20.29 -1.78
N GLU A 68 -5.91 -20.95 -0.88
CA GLU A 68 -7.01 -20.32 -0.15
C GLU A 68 -6.45 -19.16 0.69
N ILE A 69 -6.80 -17.94 0.32
CA ILE A 69 -6.44 -16.74 1.09
C ILE A 69 -7.33 -16.73 2.33
N LYS A 70 -6.81 -17.26 3.44
CA LYS A 70 -7.40 -17.01 4.75
C LYS A 70 -7.11 -15.55 5.10
N LEU A 71 -8.09 -14.68 4.85
CA LEU A 71 -8.05 -13.31 5.34
C LEU A 71 -8.10 -13.39 6.87
N VAL A 72 -6.92 -13.38 7.50
CA VAL A 72 -6.81 -13.15 8.93
C VAL A 72 -7.18 -11.69 9.13
N GLU A 73 -8.44 -11.44 9.50
CA GLU A 73 -8.88 -10.15 10.00
C GLU A 73 -7.96 -9.80 11.17
N LYS A 74 -7.04 -8.85 10.95
CA LYS A 74 -6.24 -8.34 12.04
C LYS A 74 -7.21 -7.74 13.05
N PRO A 75 -7.13 -8.07 14.34
CA PRO A 75 -7.98 -7.45 15.34
C PRO A 75 -7.75 -5.94 15.27
N THR A 76 -8.86 -5.20 15.24
CA THR A 76 -8.93 -3.75 15.12
C THR A 76 -8.43 -3.08 16.42
N GLU A 77 -7.15 -3.20 16.72
CA GLU A 77 -6.52 -2.61 17.93
C GLU A 77 -6.58 -1.07 17.92
N GLN A 78 -6.78 -0.47 16.74
CA GLN A 78 -6.83 0.99 16.56
C GLN A 78 -8.05 1.65 17.20
N THR A 79 -9.10 0.90 17.57
CA THR A 79 -10.35 1.47 18.09
C THR A 79 -10.20 2.00 19.52
N MET A 80 -9.38 1.34 20.35
CA MET A 80 -9.18 1.73 21.75
C MET A 80 -8.25 2.94 21.85
N GLU A 81 -7.14 2.95 21.11
CA GLU A 81 -6.23 4.11 21.06
C GLU A 81 -6.90 5.37 20.49
N SER A 82 -7.79 5.21 19.51
CA SER A 82 -8.50 6.35 18.91
C SER A 82 -9.44 7.01 19.91
N ARG A 83 -10.14 6.22 20.73
CA ARG A 83 -11.01 6.73 21.80
C ARG A 83 -10.21 7.46 22.88
N GLU A 84 -9.06 6.92 23.27
CA GLU A 84 -8.16 7.56 24.25
C GLU A 84 -7.58 8.88 23.73
N ARG A 85 -7.23 8.95 22.43
CA ARG A 85 -6.77 10.19 21.79
C ARG A 85 -7.88 11.24 21.74
N ILE A 86 -9.11 10.84 21.42
CA ILE A 86 -10.29 11.73 21.44
C ILE A 86 -10.55 12.24 22.86
N GLN A 87 -10.47 11.38 23.87
CA GLN A 87 -10.65 11.78 25.27
C GLN A 87 -9.56 12.75 25.75
N LYS A 88 -8.30 12.50 25.38
CA LYS A 88 -7.19 13.43 25.67
C LYS A 88 -7.40 14.79 25.01
N LEU A 89 -7.83 14.83 23.75
CA LEU A 89 -8.16 16.07 23.05
C LEU A 89 -9.32 16.83 23.71
N ALA A 90 -10.38 16.14 24.11
CA ALA A 90 -11.51 16.75 24.81
C ALA A 90 -11.09 17.38 26.14
N ASN A 91 -10.24 16.70 26.91
CA ASN A 91 -9.72 17.22 28.18
C ASN A 91 -8.83 18.47 27.98
N ILE A 92 -8.03 18.50 26.91
CA ILE A 92 -7.20 19.67 26.56
C ILE A 92 -8.08 20.86 26.20
N LEU A 93 -9.10 20.68 25.36
CA LEU A 93 -10.02 21.73 24.95
C LEU A 93 -10.82 22.29 26.14
N ASN A 94 -11.28 21.42 27.04
CA ASN A 94 -12.01 21.83 28.25
C ASN A 94 -11.11 22.53 29.29
N GLY A 95 -9.79 22.26 29.28
CA GLY A 95 -8.82 22.93 30.14
C GLY A 95 -8.50 24.38 29.72
N VAL A 96 -8.79 24.75 28.47
CA VAL A 96 -8.50 26.09 27.92
C VAL A 96 -9.60 27.12 28.26
N HIS A 97 -10.81 26.69 28.67
CA HIS A 97 -11.87 27.58 29.15
C HIS A 97 -11.89 27.69 30.69
N ARG A 98 -10.93 28.44 31.26
CA ARG A 98 -11.13 29.16 32.53
C ARG A 98 -10.98 30.66 32.26
N PRO A 99 -12.07 31.45 32.20
CA PRO A 99 -11.93 32.90 32.28
C PRO A 99 -11.38 33.25 33.66
N GLN A 100 -10.20 33.87 33.71
CA GLN A 100 -9.68 34.45 34.94
C GLN A 100 -10.39 35.76 35.24
N LYS A 101 -11.03 35.78 36.42
CA LYS A 101 -11.14 36.88 37.39
C LYS A 101 -11.80 38.19 36.93
N GLU A 102 -13.01 38.37 37.42
CA GLU A 102 -13.54 39.66 37.89
C GLU A 102 -12.50 40.33 38.81
N ALA A 103 -11.91 41.44 38.35
CA ALA A 103 -11.12 42.33 39.20
C ALA A 103 -12.06 43.42 39.73
N SER A 104 -12.45 43.29 40.98
CA SER A 104 -13.08 44.33 41.78
C SER A 104 -12.13 45.54 41.93
N VAL A 105 -12.48 46.67 41.31
CA VAL A 105 -11.82 47.96 41.56
C VAL A 105 -12.67 48.71 42.59
N GLN A 106 -12.20 48.70 43.85
CA GLN A 106 -12.65 49.65 44.86
C GLN A 106 -11.99 51.01 44.58
N LEU A 107 -12.80 52.05 44.34
CA LEU A 107 -12.36 53.45 44.30
C LEU A 107 -12.39 54.01 45.74
N PRO A 108 -11.31 54.64 46.23
CA PRO A 108 -11.40 55.49 47.41
C PRO A 108 -11.98 56.87 47.02
N LEU A 109 -12.85 57.39 47.89
CA LEU A 109 -13.36 58.77 47.89
C LEU A 109 -12.27 59.79 48.25
#